data_AF-G3AR14-F1
#
_entry.id   AF-G3AR14-F1
#
_cell.length_a   1.000
_cell.length_b   1.000
_cell.length_c   1.000
_cell.angle_alpha   90.00
_cell.angle_beta   90.00
_cell.angle_gamma   90.00
#
_symmetry.space_group_name_H-M   'P 1'
#
loop_
_entity.id
_entity.type
_entity.pdbx_description
1 polymer ?
#
loop_
_entity_poly.entity_id
_entity_poly.type
_entity_poly.pdbx_seq_one_letter_code
_entity_poly.pdbx_strand_id
1 'polypeptide(L)'
;MPIKLIISDPKSVKRIKQCLEQNNQLNKSYKIQKCNDKFEIFTNLPEITEEFTQYHYEIYEERPKQAEITLESVIKKFLNLKNVAICNELVIPKRWSIYPPMILFNSNTFDSQPWQELFNSISSHELFTYIILHQQDVFGTSEITHIAVNKPIIESDIMRRPFNVLPLYGDFGPATSFDNPTEMDFSNAFWCHVVQNGIYQTWAPRYTMFSRGNIKEKKRVLETCKNLKGTVVFDFYCGIGYFSLSYLKNGARLMCWELNPWSVEGFRRALEHAKYTYLIIRPDDNFSYQQYQETIVDVIIFIESNENIPKRL
;
A
#
# COMPACT_ATOMS: atom_id res chain seq x y z
N MET A 1 26.76 -5.13 31.30
CA MET A 1 25.72 -4.45 30.49
C MET A 1 26.37 -4.01 29.21
N PRO A 2 25.79 -4.32 28.04
CA PRO A 2 26.42 -4.02 26.77
C PRO A 2 26.44 -2.51 26.47
N ILE A 3 27.28 -2.12 25.51
CA ILE A 3 27.39 -0.74 25.05
C ILE A 3 26.64 -0.50 23.74
N LYS A 4 26.12 0.70 23.55
CA LYS A 4 25.65 1.24 22.26
C LYS A 4 26.63 2.29 21.77
N LEU A 5 26.95 2.29 20.48
CA LEU A 5 27.78 3.32 19.85
C LEU A 5 26.90 4.49 19.41
N ILE A 6 27.39 5.71 19.64
CA ILE A 6 26.73 6.97 19.31
C ILE A 6 27.45 7.62 18.13
N ILE A 7 26.79 7.63 16.96
CA ILE A 7 27.38 8.01 15.68
C ILE A 7 26.75 9.30 15.17
N SER A 8 27.54 10.38 15.09
CA SER A 8 27.08 11.67 14.56
C SER A 8 27.12 11.76 13.03
N ASP A 9 27.99 10.98 12.37
CA ASP A 9 28.12 10.96 10.91
C ASP A 9 27.23 9.87 10.27
N PRO A 10 26.17 10.23 9.52
CA PRO A 10 25.31 9.26 8.85
C PRO A 10 26.05 8.36 7.86
N LYS A 11 27.15 8.83 7.23
CA LYS A 11 27.89 8.06 6.22
C LYS A 11 28.61 6.87 6.84
N SER A 12 29.03 7.00 8.10
CA SER A 12 29.76 5.96 8.84
C SER A 12 28.85 4.83 9.35
N VAL A 13 27.55 5.09 9.57
CA VAL A 13 26.59 4.12 10.16
C VAL A 13 26.59 2.78 9.45
N LYS A 14 26.53 2.78 8.10
CA LYS A 14 26.47 1.55 7.31
C LYS A 14 27.73 0.70 7.48
N ARG A 15 28.90 1.32 7.46
CA ARG A 15 30.20 0.64 7.60
C ARG A 15 30.34 0.03 9.00
N ILE A 16 30.03 0.81 10.05
CA ILE A 16 30.12 0.37 11.45
C ILE A 16 29.18 -0.81 11.69
N LYS A 17 27.93 -0.70 11.21
CA LYS A 17 26.94 -1.78 11.28
C LYS A 17 27.47 -3.06 10.64
N GLN A 18 28.02 -2.97 9.43
CA GLN A 18 28.55 -4.14 8.70
C GLN A 18 29.72 -4.79 9.45
N CYS A 19 30.63 -4.01 10.02
CA CYS A 19 31.73 -4.55 10.81
C CYS A 19 31.21 -5.29 12.06
N LEU A 20 30.30 -4.67 12.83
CA LEU A 20 29.69 -5.32 13.99
C LEU A 20 28.91 -6.59 13.61
N GLU A 21 28.22 -6.61 12.46
CA GLU A 21 27.53 -7.80 11.95
C GLU A 21 28.50 -8.93 11.59
N GLN A 22 29.61 -8.61 10.91
CA GLN A 22 30.64 -9.59 10.52
C GLN A 22 31.30 -10.24 11.73
N ASN A 23 31.51 -9.47 12.81
CA ASN A 23 32.12 -9.96 14.04
C ASN A 23 31.11 -10.52 15.06
N ASN A 24 29.81 -10.65 14.71
CA ASN A 24 28.73 -11.04 15.63
C ASN A 24 28.58 -10.16 16.88
N GLN A 25 29.05 -8.92 16.79
CA GLN A 25 29.04 -7.92 17.87
C GLN A 25 27.83 -6.98 17.79
N LEU A 26 27.01 -7.03 16.73
CA LEU A 26 25.78 -6.26 16.64
C LEU A 26 24.65 -6.91 17.45
N ASN A 27 23.98 -6.14 18.31
CA ASN A 27 22.75 -6.60 18.94
C ASN A 27 21.58 -6.47 17.96
N LYS A 28 21.25 -7.57 17.27
CA LYS A 28 20.15 -7.64 16.29
C LYS A 28 18.76 -7.49 16.92
N SER A 29 18.65 -7.48 18.25
CA SER A 29 17.40 -7.24 18.94
C SER A 29 16.94 -5.79 18.84
N TYR A 30 17.85 -4.84 18.61
CA TYR A 30 17.52 -3.44 18.52
C TYR A 30 17.70 -2.94 17.07
N LYS A 31 16.71 -2.21 16.55
CA LYS A 31 16.88 -1.43 15.33
C LYS A 31 17.80 -0.24 15.65
N ILE A 32 18.60 0.21 14.68
CA ILE A 32 19.35 1.47 14.80
C ILE A 32 18.35 2.60 15.02
N GLN A 33 18.55 3.38 16.07
CA GLN A 33 17.68 4.50 16.43
C GLN A 33 18.34 5.82 16.03
N LYS A 34 17.53 6.83 15.69
CA LYS A 34 18.01 8.21 15.48
C LYS A 34 17.48 9.09 16.61
N CYS A 35 18.37 9.67 17.41
CA CYS A 35 18.06 10.56 18.52
C CYS A 35 18.92 11.81 18.43
N ASN A 36 18.32 13.02 18.45
CA ASN A 36 19.05 14.30 18.41
C ASN A 36 20.16 14.37 17.33
N ASP A 37 19.81 13.97 16.10
CA ASP A 37 20.72 13.88 14.95
C ASP A 37 21.93 12.94 15.08
N LYS A 38 21.93 12.08 16.09
CA LYS A 38 22.89 10.98 16.25
C LYS A 38 22.21 9.63 16.04
N PHE A 39 22.99 8.65 15.61
CA PHE A 39 22.55 7.27 15.43
C PHE A 39 23.05 6.42 16.58
N GLU A 40 22.17 5.63 17.16
CA GLU A 40 22.50 4.67 18.21
C GLU A 40 22.57 3.27 17.60
N ILE A 41 23.76 2.65 17.67
CA ILE A 41 24.01 1.29 17.20
C ILE A 41 24.24 0.39 18.41
N PHE A 42 23.28 -0.47 18.71
CA PHE A 42 23.33 -1.37 19.85
C PHE A 42 24.24 -2.56 19.57
N THR A 43 25.18 -2.83 20.49
CA THR A 43 26.17 -3.90 20.35
C THR A 43 25.99 -4.96 21.44
N ASN A 44 26.62 -6.11 21.28
CA ASN A 44 26.79 -7.12 22.33
C ASN A 44 28.12 -6.93 23.08
N LEU A 45 28.86 -5.85 22.81
CA LEU A 45 30.17 -5.60 23.42
C LEU A 45 30.00 -5.18 24.89
N PRO A 46 30.78 -5.74 25.82
CA PRO A 46 30.75 -5.33 27.21
C PRO A 46 31.45 -3.98 27.44
N GLU A 47 32.37 -3.60 26.55
CA GLU A 47 33.17 -2.37 26.60
C GLU A 47 33.63 -1.96 25.19
N ILE A 48 34.19 -0.75 25.06
CA ILE A 48 34.66 -0.23 23.77
C ILE A 48 35.93 -0.96 23.32
N THR A 49 36.00 -1.36 22.05
CA THR A 49 37.18 -2.00 21.46
C THR A 49 38.05 -0.98 20.72
N GLU A 50 39.34 -1.30 20.49
CA GLU A 50 40.30 -0.43 19.78
C GLU A 50 39.74 0.13 18.47
N GLU A 51 39.02 -0.71 17.71
CA GLU A 51 38.41 -0.36 16.42
C GLU A 51 37.36 0.78 16.51
N PHE A 52 36.71 0.92 17.67
CA PHE A 52 35.62 1.87 17.89
C PHE A 52 35.96 2.99 18.87
N THR A 53 37.21 3.09 19.34
CA THR A 53 37.68 4.11 20.30
C THR A 53 37.41 5.55 19.88
N GLN A 54 37.34 5.81 18.57
CA GLN A 54 37.00 7.11 17.98
C GLN A 54 35.52 7.51 18.12
N TYR A 55 34.65 6.60 18.54
CA TYR A 55 33.21 6.83 18.69
C TYR A 55 32.81 6.93 20.15
N HIS A 56 31.86 7.81 20.44
CA HIS A 56 31.22 7.84 21.75
C HIS A 56 30.39 6.57 21.96
N TYR A 57 30.31 6.11 23.21
CA TYR A 57 29.49 4.98 23.59
C TYR A 57 28.76 5.25 24.91
N GLU A 58 27.65 4.55 25.10
CA GLU A 58 26.88 4.56 26.33
C GLU A 58 26.54 3.11 26.71
N ILE A 59 26.48 2.82 28.00
CA ILE A 59 25.97 1.54 28.49
C ILE A 59 24.44 1.55 28.37
N TYR A 60 23.84 0.44 27.93
CA TYR A 60 22.40 0.29 27.89
C TYR A 60 21.94 -0.97 28.61
N GLU A 61 20.70 -0.93 29.10
CA GLU A 61 20.04 -2.12 29.65
C GLU A 61 19.34 -2.89 28.54
N GLU A 62 19.64 -4.19 28.44
CA GLU A 62 18.86 -5.07 27.58
C GLU A 62 17.48 -5.28 28.21
N ARG A 63 16.48 -4.61 27.63
CA ARG A 63 15.09 -4.95 27.90
C ARG A 63 14.76 -6.24 27.15
N PRO A 64 14.21 -7.27 27.81
CA PRO A 64 13.75 -8.46 27.11
C PRO A 64 12.78 -8.03 26.01
N LYS A 65 13.03 -8.47 24.77
CA LYS A 65 12.05 -8.29 23.71
C LYS A 65 10.75 -8.93 24.18
N GLN A 66 9.68 -8.15 24.31
CA GLN A 66 8.35 -8.74 24.20
C GLN A 66 8.32 -9.50 22.88
N ALA A 67 7.99 -10.78 22.93
CA ALA A 67 7.90 -11.59 21.74
C ALA A 67 6.95 -10.88 20.76
N GLU A 68 7.46 -10.49 19.58
CA GLU A 68 6.62 -9.88 18.56
C GLU A 68 5.45 -10.84 18.27
N ILE A 69 4.23 -10.35 18.44
CA ILE A 69 3.04 -11.10 18.11
C ILE A 69 3.01 -11.23 16.59
N THR A 70 3.09 -12.46 16.09
CA THR A 70 3.08 -12.76 14.67
C THR A 70 1.72 -13.28 14.25
N LEU A 71 1.43 -13.22 12.95
CA LEU A 71 0.22 -13.86 12.41
C LEU A 71 0.18 -15.36 12.74
N GLU A 72 1.35 -16.02 12.70
CA GLU A 72 1.50 -17.41 13.10
C GLU A 72 1.12 -17.62 14.57
N SER A 73 1.67 -16.84 15.51
CA SER A 73 1.33 -17.01 16.93
C SER A 73 -0.15 -16.74 17.22
N VAL A 74 -0.77 -15.78 16.53
CA VAL A 74 -2.21 -15.49 16.62
C VAL A 74 -3.04 -16.66 16.13
N ILE A 75 -2.73 -17.22 14.96
CA ILE A 75 -3.44 -18.38 14.40
C ILE A 75 -3.27 -19.60 15.31
N LYS A 76 -2.04 -19.88 15.77
CA LYS A 76 -1.79 -21.00 16.71
C LYS A 76 -2.60 -20.86 18.00
N LYS A 77 -2.67 -19.65 18.55
CA LYS A 77 -3.47 -19.36 19.75
C LYS A 77 -4.97 -19.61 19.50
N PHE A 78 -5.49 -19.18 18.35
CA PHE A 78 -6.89 -19.45 17.97
C PHE A 78 -7.18 -20.95 17.86
N LEU A 79 -6.31 -21.71 17.17
CA LEU A 79 -6.49 -23.15 17.00
C LEU A 79 -6.46 -23.90 18.35
N ASN A 80 -5.56 -23.51 19.25
CA ASN A 80 -5.53 -24.03 20.62
C ASN A 80 -6.85 -23.75 21.36
N LEU A 81 -7.41 -22.53 21.25
CA LEU A 81 -8.70 -22.19 21.86
C LEU A 81 -9.87 -23.02 21.30
N LYS A 82 -9.77 -23.45 20.03
CA LYS A 82 -10.75 -24.31 19.37
C LYS A 82 -10.47 -25.81 19.56
N ASN A 83 -9.42 -26.18 20.31
CA ASN A 83 -8.95 -27.55 20.47
C ASN A 83 -8.66 -28.25 19.13
N VAL A 84 -8.17 -27.50 18.13
CA VAL A 84 -7.80 -28.03 16.81
C VAL A 84 -6.30 -28.19 16.72
N ALA A 85 -5.85 -29.40 16.43
CA ALA A 85 -4.44 -29.69 16.23
C ALA A 85 -3.93 -28.98 14.96
N ILE A 86 -2.73 -28.40 15.06
CA ILE A 86 -2.11 -27.70 13.95
C ILE A 86 -1.42 -28.73 13.06
N CYS A 87 -1.80 -28.78 11.79
CA CYS A 87 -1.10 -29.60 10.81
C CYS A 87 0.33 -29.06 10.62
N ASN A 88 1.33 -29.94 10.73
CA ASN A 88 2.75 -29.57 10.57
C ASN A 88 3.07 -29.02 9.16
N GLU A 89 2.23 -29.35 8.17
CA GLU A 89 2.36 -28.89 6.78
C GLU A 89 1.63 -27.57 6.51
N LEU A 90 0.91 -27.02 7.50
CA LEU A 90 0.20 -25.75 7.35
C LEU A 90 1.18 -24.58 7.26
N VAL A 91 1.33 -24.01 6.07
CA VAL A 91 2.17 -22.85 5.83
C VAL A 91 1.39 -21.55 6.08
N ILE A 92 1.75 -20.83 7.14
CA ILE A 92 1.16 -19.53 7.47
C ILE A 92 1.74 -18.43 6.56
N PRO A 93 0.89 -17.54 5.99
CA PRO A 93 1.37 -16.43 5.17
C PRO A 93 2.28 -15.48 5.95
N LYS A 94 3.41 -15.13 5.34
CA LYS A 94 4.42 -14.20 5.90
C LYS A 94 4.44 -12.84 5.20
N ARG A 95 3.62 -12.66 4.16
CA ARG A 95 3.60 -11.45 3.32
C ARG A 95 2.16 -11.09 2.98
N TRP A 96 1.88 -9.81 3.05
CA TRP A 96 0.59 -9.19 2.73
C TRP A 96 0.82 -7.74 2.33
N SER A 97 -0.20 -7.12 1.75
CA SER A 97 -0.27 -5.67 1.57
C SER A 97 -1.40 -5.09 2.42
N ILE A 98 -1.16 -3.91 2.97
CA ILE A 98 -2.12 -3.17 3.79
C ILE A 98 -2.64 -2.01 2.95
N TYR A 99 -3.95 -1.98 2.78
CA TYR A 99 -4.70 -1.02 1.98
C TYR A 99 -5.95 -0.64 2.76
N PRO A 100 -5.85 0.19 3.81
CA PRO A 100 -6.93 0.33 4.76
C PRO A 100 -8.26 0.71 4.07
N PRO A 101 -9.37 0.11 4.50
CA PRO A 101 -9.48 -0.77 5.68
C PRO A 101 -9.30 -2.28 5.35
N MET A 102 -8.56 -2.62 4.29
CA MET A 102 -8.36 -4.00 3.82
C MET A 102 -6.91 -4.48 4.01
N ILE A 103 -6.77 -5.76 4.36
CA ILE A 103 -5.53 -6.51 4.16
C ILE A 103 -5.66 -7.45 2.95
N LEU A 104 -4.62 -7.47 2.11
CA LEU A 104 -4.57 -8.29 0.90
C LEU A 104 -3.44 -9.32 1.00
N PHE A 105 -3.82 -10.60 1.04
CA PHE A 105 -2.89 -11.73 0.96
C PHE A 105 -2.51 -12.05 -0.48
N ASN A 106 -1.36 -12.71 -0.67
CA ASN A 106 -0.87 -13.12 -1.98
C ASN A 106 -1.73 -14.23 -2.59
N SER A 107 -1.66 -14.42 -3.90
CA SER A 107 -2.37 -15.51 -4.57
C SER A 107 -2.04 -16.87 -3.99
N ASN A 108 -3.08 -17.70 -3.93
CA ASN A 108 -3.05 -19.08 -3.47
C ASN A 108 -2.70 -19.25 -1.97
N THR A 109 -2.75 -18.17 -1.17
CA THR A 109 -2.40 -18.19 0.26
C THR A 109 -3.18 -19.25 1.04
N PHE A 110 -4.47 -19.44 0.72
CA PHE A 110 -5.36 -20.33 1.45
C PHE A 110 -5.83 -21.53 0.61
N ASP A 111 -5.22 -21.76 -0.56
CA ASP A 111 -5.70 -22.75 -1.53
C ASP A 111 -5.11 -24.15 -1.27
N SER A 112 -4.06 -24.27 -0.45
CA SER A 112 -3.41 -25.54 -0.14
C SER A 112 -4.35 -26.49 0.63
N GLN A 113 -4.21 -27.79 0.42
CA GLN A 113 -5.01 -28.81 1.12
C GLN A 113 -5.05 -28.63 2.66
N PRO A 114 -3.95 -28.36 3.38
CA PRO A 114 -4.00 -28.14 4.83
C PRO A 114 -4.90 -26.95 5.24
N TRP A 115 -4.96 -25.89 4.43
CA TRP A 115 -5.85 -24.75 4.68
C TRP A 115 -7.32 -25.10 4.42
N GLN A 116 -7.59 -25.88 3.38
CA GLN A 116 -8.95 -26.34 3.06
C GLN A 116 -9.48 -27.29 4.14
N GLU A 117 -8.67 -28.25 4.58
CA GLU A 117 -8.99 -29.14 5.71
C GLU A 117 -9.22 -28.36 7.00
N LEU A 118 -8.37 -27.35 7.27
CA LEU A 118 -8.57 -26.48 8.40
C LEU A 118 -9.92 -25.75 8.31
N PHE A 119 -10.26 -25.13 7.18
CA PHE A 119 -11.54 -24.45 7.00
C PHE A 119 -12.75 -25.38 7.01
N ASN A 120 -12.58 -26.68 6.78
CA ASN A 120 -13.63 -27.67 7.00
C ASN A 120 -13.83 -27.99 8.50
N SER A 121 -12.80 -27.78 9.32
CA SER A 121 -12.82 -28.06 10.77
C SER A 121 -13.21 -26.86 11.65
N ILE A 122 -13.07 -25.63 11.14
CA ILE A 122 -13.34 -24.39 11.87
C ILE A 122 -14.10 -23.38 11.03
N SER A 123 -14.80 -22.45 11.70
CA SER A 123 -15.37 -21.29 11.02
C SER A 123 -14.26 -20.34 10.57
N SER A 124 -14.12 -20.17 9.25
CA SER A 124 -13.21 -19.17 8.66
C SER A 124 -13.57 -17.75 9.12
N HIS A 125 -14.86 -17.46 9.31
CA HIS A 125 -15.33 -16.19 9.85
C HIS A 125 -14.74 -15.92 11.25
N GLU A 126 -14.86 -16.89 12.17
CA GLU A 126 -14.30 -16.74 13.53
C GLU A 126 -12.79 -16.55 13.53
N LEU A 127 -12.07 -17.29 12.67
CA LEU A 127 -10.62 -17.12 12.52
C LEU A 127 -10.26 -15.71 12.06
N PHE A 128 -10.93 -15.21 11.02
CA PHE A 128 -10.68 -13.88 10.49
C PHE A 128 -11.07 -12.77 11.46
N THR A 129 -12.18 -12.91 12.19
CA THR A 129 -12.52 -12.02 13.31
C THR A 129 -11.38 -12.02 14.34
N TYR A 130 -10.87 -13.19 14.72
CA TYR A 130 -9.79 -13.30 15.70
C TYR A 130 -8.48 -12.66 15.22
N ILE A 131 -8.15 -12.78 13.93
CA ILE A 131 -7.01 -12.11 13.31
C ILE A 131 -7.18 -10.58 13.37
N ILE A 132 -8.36 -10.06 13.01
CA ILE A 132 -8.67 -8.63 13.04
C ILE A 132 -8.62 -8.07 14.46
N LEU A 133 -9.01 -8.84 15.49
CA LEU A 133 -8.89 -8.41 16.88
C LEU A 133 -7.43 -8.19 17.32
N HIS A 134 -6.46 -8.82 16.66
CA HIS A 134 -5.02 -8.68 16.94
C HIS A 134 -4.29 -7.83 15.89
N GLN A 135 -5.02 -7.09 15.05
CA GLN A 135 -4.45 -6.38 13.91
C GLN A 135 -3.37 -5.35 14.26
N GLN A 136 -3.49 -4.67 15.40
CA GLN A 136 -2.53 -3.65 15.81
C GLN A 136 -1.16 -4.29 16.06
N ASP A 137 -1.15 -5.45 16.70
CA ASP A 137 0.07 -6.16 17.04
C ASP A 137 0.70 -6.86 15.81
N VAL A 138 -0.14 -7.39 14.90
CA VAL A 138 0.33 -8.16 13.74
C VAL A 138 0.64 -7.27 12.53
N PHE A 139 -0.19 -6.27 12.27
CA PHE A 139 -0.16 -5.44 11.06
C PHE A 139 0.26 -3.99 11.33
N GLY A 140 0.31 -3.56 12.59
CA GLY A 140 0.70 -2.20 12.96
C GLY A 140 -0.36 -1.13 12.67
N THR A 141 -1.61 -1.53 12.47
CA THR A 141 -2.75 -0.64 12.21
C THR A 141 -4.01 -1.21 12.87
N SER A 142 -4.94 -0.34 13.24
CA SER A 142 -6.26 -0.66 13.80
C SER A 142 -7.40 -0.38 12.83
N GLU A 143 -7.10 -0.12 11.55
CA GLU A 143 -8.07 0.29 10.54
C GLU A 143 -8.61 -0.86 9.69
N ILE A 144 -8.16 -2.09 9.93
CA ILE A 144 -8.55 -3.25 9.12
C ILE A 144 -9.91 -3.78 9.56
N THR A 145 -10.80 -3.86 8.59
CA THR A 145 -12.12 -4.49 8.71
C THR A 145 -12.34 -5.58 7.66
N HIS A 146 -11.49 -5.63 6.62
CA HIS A 146 -11.66 -6.52 5.47
C HIS A 146 -10.41 -7.35 5.19
N ILE A 147 -10.64 -8.59 4.77
CA ILE A 147 -9.58 -9.51 4.32
C ILE A 147 -9.91 -9.98 2.92
N ALA A 148 -8.92 -9.91 2.04
CA ALA A 148 -9.01 -10.47 0.70
C ALA A 148 -7.72 -11.19 0.29
N VAL A 149 -7.80 -11.95 -0.79
CA VAL A 149 -6.66 -12.60 -1.43
C VAL A 149 -6.57 -12.21 -2.91
N ASN A 150 -5.35 -12.01 -3.40
CA ASN A 150 -5.11 -11.70 -4.80
C ASN A 150 -5.32 -12.93 -5.69
N LYS A 151 -5.81 -12.81 -6.92
CA LYS A 151 -5.87 -13.88 -7.94
C LYS A 151 -5.10 -13.43 -9.19
N PRO A 152 -4.66 -14.35 -10.06
CA PRO A 152 -4.00 -13.97 -11.31
C PRO A 152 -4.87 -13.06 -12.16
N ILE A 153 -4.24 -12.12 -12.88
CA ILE A 153 -4.93 -11.22 -13.81
C ILE A 153 -5.35 -12.02 -15.05
N ILE A 154 -6.56 -11.80 -15.55
CA ILE A 154 -7.03 -12.38 -16.80
C ILE A 154 -6.58 -11.48 -17.96
N GLU A 155 -5.65 -11.95 -18.79
CA GLU A 155 -5.00 -11.13 -19.82
C GLU A 155 -5.92 -10.72 -20.98
N SER A 156 -7.01 -11.42 -21.22
CA SER A 156 -7.95 -11.15 -22.33
C SER A 156 -8.94 -10.01 -22.04
N ASP A 157 -8.98 -9.49 -20.82
CA ASP A 157 -9.95 -8.46 -20.43
C ASP A 157 -9.42 -7.04 -20.70
N ILE A 158 -10.06 -6.33 -21.65
CA ILE A 158 -9.67 -4.98 -22.10
C ILE A 158 -9.68 -3.97 -20.94
N MET A 159 -10.72 -4.01 -20.11
CA MET A 159 -10.87 -3.12 -18.95
C MET A 159 -10.02 -3.57 -17.75
N ARG A 160 -9.32 -4.72 -17.89
CA ARG A 160 -8.53 -5.35 -16.83
C ARG A 160 -9.30 -5.40 -15.50
N ARG A 161 -10.55 -5.86 -15.53
CA ARG A 161 -11.42 -5.82 -14.35
C ARG A 161 -10.78 -6.62 -13.22
N PRO A 162 -10.95 -6.20 -11.96
CA PRO A 162 -10.27 -6.83 -10.84
C PRO A 162 -10.99 -8.12 -10.41
N PHE A 163 -11.07 -9.10 -11.32
CA PHE A 163 -11.30 -10.50 -10.95
C PHE A 163 -10.15 -11.06 -10.10
N ASN A 164 -9.11 -10.26 -9.88
CA ASN A 164 -7.94 -10.56 -9.10
C ASN A 164 -8.11 -10.30 -7.60
N VAL A 165 -9.23 -9.81 -7.08
CA VAL A 165 -9.42 -9.70 -5.61
C VAL A 165 -10.59 -10.58 -5.19
N LEU A 166 -10.32 -11.59 -4.38
CA LEU A 166 -11.32 -12.44 -3.76
C LEU A 166 -11.55 -12.01 -2.30
N PRO A 167 -12.72 -11.42 -1.98
CA PRO A 167 -13.16 -11.19 -0.61
C PRO A 167 -13.17 -12.48 0.21
N LEU A 168 -12.60 -12.44 1.42
CA LEU A 168 -12.63 -13.55 2.39
C LEU A 168 -13.38 -13.17 3.67
N TYR A 169 -13.32 -11.89 4.08
CA TYR A 169 -13.98 -11.39 5.28
C TYR A 169 -14.29 -9.89 5.15
N GLY A 170 -15.43 -9.48 5.72
CA GLY A 170 -15.92 -8.10 5.67
C GLY A 170 -16.92 -7.88 4.53
N ASP A 171 -17.69 -6.80 4.63
CA ASP A 171 -18.69 -6.42 3.61
C ASP A 171 -18.06 -5.56 2.51
N PHE A 172 -17.89 -6.14 1.32
CA PHE A 172 -17.32 -5.44 0.16
C PHE A 172 -18.36 -4.60 -0.62
N GLY A 173 -19.57 -4.46 -0.09
CA GLY A 173 -20.67 -3.77 -0.72
C GLY A 173 -21.41 -4.63 -1.75
N PRO A 174 -22.57 -4.15 -2.23
CA PRO A 174 -23.39 -4.89 -3.18
C PRO A 174 -22.69 -5.05 -4.53
N ALA A 175 -23.01 -6.15 -5.23
CA ALA A 175 -22.66 -6.28 -6.63
C ALA A 175 -23.53 -5.32 -7.45
N THR A 176 -22.91 -4.53 -8.33
CA THR A 176 -23.62 -3.57 -9.18
C THR A 176 -23.01 -3.51 -10.58
N SER A 177 -23.57 -2.65 -11.43
CA SER A 177 -23.12 -2.39 -12.79
C SER A 177 -21.65 -1.98 -12.82
N PHE A 178 -20.86 -2.68 -13.63
CA PHE A 178 -19.49 -2.29 -13.88
C PHE A 178 -19.42 -1.05 -14.80
N ASP A 179 -20.21 -1.05 -15.87
CA ASP A 179 -20.09 -0.08 -16.95
C ASP A 179 -20.86 1.22 -16.70
N ASN A 180 -21.95 1.15 -15.93
CA ASN A 180 -22.84 2.30 -15.69
C ASN A 180 -23.19 2.44 -14.19
N PRO A 181 -22.21 2.66 -13.31
CA PRO A 181 -22.47 2.89 -11.89
C PRO A 181 -23.18 4.23 -11.66
N THR A 182 -24.10 4.24 -10.71
CA THR A 182 -24.76 5.43 -10.19
C THR A 182 -23.98 6.03 -9.01
N GLU A 183 -24.33 7.25 -8.60
CA GLU A 183 -23.78 7.85 -7.37
C GLU A 183 -24.04 6.98 -6.12
N MET A 184 -25.20 6.31 -6.08
CA MET A 184 -25.54 5.39 -5.00
C MET A 184 -24.63 4.15 -5.00
N ASP A 185 -24.27 3.64 -6.18
CA ASP A 185 -23.32 2.54 -6.33
C ASP A 185 -21.93 2.93 -5.82
N PHE A 186 -21.46 4.13 -6.16
CA PHE A 186 -20.19 4.66 -5.64
C PHE A 186 -20.20 4.86 -4.13
N SER A 187 -21.32 5.31 -3.57
CA SER A 187 -21.49 5.51 -2.13
C SER A 187 -21.51 4.19 -1.35
N ASN A 188 -22.18 3.17 -1.88
CA ASN A 188 -22.34 1.87 -1.21
C ASN A 188 -21.20 0.90 -1.46
N ALA A 189 -20.32 1.20 -2.42
CA ALA A 189 -19.16 0.37 -2.71
C ALA A 189 -18.10 0.44 -1.62
N PHE A 190 -17.33 -0.64 -1.50
CA PHE A 190 -16.16 -0.68 -0.64
C PHE A 190 -14.94 -0.03 -1.29
N TRP A 191 -14.27 0.87 -0.55
CA TRP A 191 -13.11 1.62 -1.01
C TRP A 191 -11.90 1.37 -0.10
N CYS A 192 -10.75 1.13 -0.73
CA CYS A 192 -9.46 1.02 -0.07
C CYS A 192 -8.60 2.23 -0.43
N HIS A 193 -7.63 2.54 0.41
CA HIS A 193 -6.68 3.60 0.12
C HIS A 193 -5.24 3.23 0.45
N VAL A 194 -4.32 4.04 -0.07
CA VAL A 194 -2.90 3.97 0.23
C VAL A 194 -2.25 5.34 0.04
N VAL A 195 -1.24 5.63 0.86
CA VAL A 195 -0.37 6.80 0.66
C VAL A 195 0.99 6.32 0.15
N GLN A 196 1.37 6.73 -1.06
CA GLN A 196 2.68 6.42 -1.65
C GLN A 196 3.36 7.71 -2.08
N ASN A 197 4.63 7.90 -1.70
CA ASN A 197 5.37 9.14 -1.97
C ASN A 197 4.62 10.41 -1.49
N GLY A 198 3.85 10.29 -0.39
CA GLY A 198 3.00 11.35 0.14
C GLY A 198 1.85 11.75 -0.79
N ILE A 199 1.36 10.84 -1.63
CA ILE A 199 0.17 11.01 -2.47
C ILE A 199 -0.86 9.98 -2.02
N TYR A 200 -2.05 10.47 -1.65
CA TYR A 200 -3.21 9.63 -1.34
C TYR A 200 -3.82 9.09 -2.64
N GLN A 201 -4.09 7.79 -2.68
CA GLN A 201 -4.76 7.11 -3.78
C GLN A 201 -5.86 6.22 -3.19
N THR A 202 -7.02 6.18 -3.83
CA THR A 202 -8.15 5.36 -3.40
C THR A 202 -8.75 4.62 -4.58
N TRP A 203 -9.28 3.42 -4.34
CA TRP A 203 -9.84 2.56 -5.37
C TRP A 203 -10.84 1.58 -4.77
N ALA A 204 -11.82 1.15 -5.56
CA ALA A 204 -12.78 0.14 -5.18
C ALA A 204 -12.29 -1.26 -5.63
N PRO A 205 -11.87 -2.17 -4.73
CA PRO A 205 -11.19 -3.41 -5.11
C PRO A 205 -12.02 -4.35 -6.00
N ARG A 206 -13.36 -4.25 -5.97
CA ARG A 206 -14.25 -5.04 -6.83
C ARG A 206 -14.33 -4.52 -8.27
N TYR A 207 -13.91 -3.27 -8.50
CA TYR A 207 -14.17 -2.57 -9.76
C TYR A 207 -12.93 -1.97 -10.43
N THR A 208 -11.86 -1.74 -9.68
CA THR A 208 -10.60 -1.22 -10.21
C THR A 208 -9.39 -2.02 -9.75
N MET A 209 -8.38 -2.11 -10.62
CA MET A 209 -7.10 -2.67 -10.24
C MET A 209 -6.21 -1.62 -9.57
N PHE A 210 -5.41 -2.09 -8.62
CA PHE A 210 -4.29 -1.35 -8.06
C PHE A 210 -3.03 -2.20 -8.09
N SER A 211 -1.97 -1.72 -8.75
CA SER A 211 -0.66 -2.36 -8.70
C SER A 211 0.25 -1.64 -7.71
N ARG A 212 0.91 -2.38 -6.81
CA ARG A 212 1.98 -1.81 -5.96
C ARG A 212 3.33 -1.73 -6.68
N GLY A 213 3.53 -2.52 -7.74
CA GLY A 213 4.84 -2.76 -8.35
C GLY A 213 5.52 -1.51 -8.91
N ASN A 214 4.74 -0.53 -9.37
CA ASN A 214 5.26 0.67 -10.02
C ASN A 214 5.61 1.81 -9.04
N ILE A 215 5.69 1.55 -7.73
CA ILE A 215 6.04 2.57 -6.73
C ILE A 215 7.38 3.27 -7.04
N LYS A 216 8.38 2.53 -7.54
CA LYS A 216 9.68 3.09 -7.94
C LYS A 216 9.55 4.01 -9.14
N GLU A 217 8.72 3.65 -10.10
CA GLU A 217 8.50 4.45 -11.31
C GLU A 217 7.72 5.73 -11.00
N LYS A 218 6.71 5.66 -10.12
CA LYS A 218 6.03 6.85 -9.58
C LYS A 218 7.01 7.78 -8.87
N LYS A 219 7.94 7.22 -8.09
CA LYS A 219 9.00 7.99 -7.44
C LYS A 219 9.94 8.62 -8.46
N ARG A 220 10.34 7.89 -9.52
CA ARG A 220 11.18 8.42 -10.61
C ARG A 220 10.51 9.64 -11.24
N VAL A 221 9.24 9.55 -11.64
CA VAL A 221 8.48 10.67 -12.20
C VAL A 221 8.47 11.88 -11.25
N LEU A 222 8.16 11.67 -9.98
CA LEU A 222 8.18 12.73 -8.97
C LEU A 222 9.54 13.42 -8.85
N GLU A 223 10.63 12.64 -8.92
CA GLU A 223 11.98 13.16 -8.74
C GLU A 223 12.56 13.80 -10.00
N THR A 224 12.18 13.33 -11.19
CA THR A 224 12.72 13.81 -12.47
C THR A 224 11.90 14.92 -13.11
N CYS A 225 10.58 14.91 -12.96
CA CYS A 225 9.68 15.84 -13.65
C CYS A 225 9.23 16.97 -12.71
N LYS A 226 10.17 17.78 -12.21
CA LYS A 226 9.90 18.88 -11.26
C LYS A 226 9.54 20.19 -11.97
N ASN A 227 8.92 21.12 -11.22
CA ASN A 227 8.61 22.48 -11.65
C ASN A 227 7.73 22.57 -12.91
N LEU A 228 6.66 21.77 -12.96
CA LEU A 228 5.78 21.66 -14.13
C LEU A 228 4.72 22.77 -14.20
N LYS A 229 4.86 23.86 -13.46
CA LYS A 229 3.92 24.99 -13.50
C LYS A 229 3.86 25.56 -14.92
N GLY A 230 2.64 25.70 -15.44
CA GLY A 230 2.41 26.13 -16.83
C GLY A 230 2.58 25.02 -17.88
N THR A 231 2.86 23.79 -17.46
CA THR A 231 2.88 22.61 -18.33
C THR A 231 1.55 21.87 -18.24
N VAL A 232 1.06 21.38 -19.38
CA VAL A 232 -0.08 20.47 -19.46
C VAL A 232 0.45 19.07 -19.77
N VAL A 233 0.10 18.09 -18.93
CA VAL A 233 0.44 16.68 -19.13
C VAL A 233 -0.80 15.93 -19.58
N PHE A 234 -0.63 15.16 -20.65
CA PHE A 234 -1.67 14.30 -21.20
C PHE A 234 -1.46 12.87 -20.70
N ASP A 235 -2.48 12.30 -20.06
CA ASP A 235 -2.46 10.92 -19.58
C ASP A 235 -3.59 10.14 -20.25
N PHE A 236 -3.24 9.30 -21.22
CA PHE A 236 -4.22 8.61 -22.06
C PHE A 236 -4.82 7.36 -21.42
N TYR A 237 -4.36 6.98 -20.22
CA TYR A 237 -4.82 5.82 -19.46
C TYR A 237 -4.70 6.11 -17.95
N CYS A 238 -5.40 7.15 -17.47
CA CYS A 238 -5.09 7.71 -16.16
C CYS A 238 -5.45 6.78 -14.99
N GLY A 239 -6.37 5.82 -15.18
CA GLY A 239 -6.86 4.96 -14.13
C GLY A 239 -7.36 5.78 -12.94
N ILE A 240 -6.96 5.37 -11.73
CA ILE A 240 -7.25 6.10 -10.49
C ILE A 240 -6.34 7.33 -10.26
N GLY A 241 -5.74 7.88 -11.32
CA GLY A 241 -4.72 8.94 -11.24
C GLY A 241 -3.32 8.41 -10.95
N TYR A 242 -3.03 7.18 -11.41
CA TYR A 242 -1.90 6.38 -10.93
C TYR A 242 -0.55 7.09 -11.11
N PHE A 243 -0.26 7.56 -12.33
CA PHE A 243 0.90 8.41 -12.64
C PHE A 243 0.53 9.90 -12.64
N SER A 244 -0.70 10.24 -13.04
CA SER A 244 -1.18 11.61 -13.19
C SER A 244 -1.00 12.42 -11.90
N LEU A 245 -1.31 11.84 -10.73
CA LEU A 245 -1.10 12.51 -9.43
C LEU A 245 0.36 12.89 -9.15
N SER A 246 1.33 12.17 -9.73
CA SER A 246 2.75 12.50 -9.59
C SER A 246 3.13 13.77 -10.37
N TYR A 247 2.62 13.92 -11.59
CA TYR A 247 2.81 15.14 -12.40
C TYR A 247 2.07 16.32 -11.77
N LEU A 248 0.84 16.10 -11.31
CA LEU A 248 0.02 17.11 -10.64
C LEU A 248 0.69 17.64 -9.37
N LYS A 249 1.27 16.75 -8.54
CA LYS A 249 2.03 17.15 -7.34
C LYS A 249 3.24 18.03 -7.66
N ASN A 250 3.80 17.92 -8.87
CA ASN A 250 4.91 18.77 -9.36
C ASN A 250 4.44 20.05 -10.08
N GLY A 251 3.13 20.36 -10.05
CA GLY A 251 2.56 21.62 -10.51
C GLY A 251 2.02 21.62 -11.94
N ALA A 252 1.94 20.46 -12.60
CA ALA A 252 1.32 20.35 -13.92
C ALA A 252 -0.20 20.54 -13.85
N ARG A 253 -0.79 20.99 -14.95
CA ARG A 253 -2.21 20.75 -15.25
C ARG A 253 -2.35 19.45 -16.02
N LEU A 254 -3.50 18.80 -15.94
CA LEU A 254 -3.72 17.48 -16.52
C LEU A 254 -4.90 17.46 -17.51
N MET A 255 -4.72 16.72 -18.61
CA MET A 255 -5.80 16.21 -19.45
C MET A 255 -5.72 14.68 -19.47
N CYS A 256 -6.75 14.00 -18.99
CA CYS A 256 -6.72 12.58 -18.68
C CYS A 256 -7.85 11.83 -19.38
N TRP A 257 -7.57 10.64 -19.91
CA TRP A 257 -8.58 9.74 -20.48
C TRP A 257 -8.63 8.43 -19.70
N GLU A 258 -9.83 7.95 -19.44
CA GLU A 258 -10.09 6.67 -18.81
C GLU A 258 -11.45 6.12 -19.21
N LEU A 259 -11.51 4.81 -19.48
CA LEU A 259 -12.75 4.12 -19.88
C LEU A 259 -13.58 3.69 -18.67
N ASN A 260 -12.93 3.29 -17.57
CA ASN A 260 -13.59 2.71 -16.42
C ASN A 260 -14.14 3.80 -15.47
N PRO A 261 -15.47 3.92 -15.31
CA PRO A 261 -16.08 4.90 -14.39
C PRO A 261 -15.61 4.76 -12.94
N TRP A 262 -15.32 3.55 -12.49
CA TRP A 262 -14.82 3.32 -11.13
C TRP A 262 -13.39 3.82 -10.93
N SER A 263 -12.58 3.78 -12.00
CA SER A 263 -11.23 4.35 -11.99
C SER A 263 -11.31 5.87 -11.90
N VAL A 264 -12.17 6.48 -12.72
CA VAL A 264 -12.44 7.92 -12.68
C VAL A 264 -12.92 8.37 -11.30
N GLU A 265 -13.85 7.64 -10.69
CA GLU A 265 -14.33 7.94 -9.34
C GLU A 265 -13.21 7.84 -8.28
N GLY A 266 -12.34 6.83 -8.37
CA GLY A 266 -11.16 6.73 -7.50
C GLY A 266 -10.19 7.91 -7.68
N PHE A 267 -9.99 8.35 -8.92
CA PHE A 267 -9.18 9.53 -9.21
C PHE A 267 -9.83 10.81 -8.67
N ARG A 268 -11.13 11.00 -8.90
CA ARG A 268 -11.93 12.13 -8.39
C ARG A 268 -11.79 12.27 -6.87
N ARG A 269 -11.98 11.18 -6.13
CA ARG A 269 -11.82 11.16 -4.67
C ARG A 269 -10.39 11.50 -4.22
N ALA A 270 -9.38 11.06 -4.97
CA ALA A 270 -7.99 11.41 -4.67
C ALA A 270 -7.71 12.91 -4.91
N LEU A 271 -8.30 13.50 -5.95
CA LEU A 271 -8.22 14.94 -6.24
C LEU A 271 -8.89 15.76 -5.14
N GLU A 272 -10.09 15.36 -4.71
CA GLU A 272 -10.80 16.01 -3.60
C GLU A 272 -10.03 15.96 -2.29
N HIS A 273 -9.48 14.78 -1.94
CA HIS A 273 -8.63 14.63 -0.77
C HIS A 273 -7.43 15.59 -0.82
N ALA A 274 -6.83 15.79 -1.99
CA ALA A 274 -5.70 16.69 -2.20
C ALA A 274 -6.11 18.16 -2.49
N LYS A 275 -7.43 18.44 -2.53
CA LYS A 275 -8.02 19.77 -2.81
C LYS A 275 -7.66 20.33 -4.19
N TYR A 276 -7.51 19.47 -5.19
CA TYR A 276 -7.37 19.88 -6.58
C TYR A 276 -8.74 20.11 -7.21
N THR A 277 -8.81 21.11 -8.08
CA THR A 277 -9.99 21.41 -8.90
C THR A 277 -10.02 20.50 -10.13
N TYR A 278 -11.21 20.05 -10.53
CA TYR A 278 -11.33 19.13 -11.65
C TYR A 278 -12.63 19.32 -12.43
N LEU A 279 -12.63 18.83 -13.66
CA LEU A 279 -13.81 18.71 -14.52
C LEU A 279 -13.85 17.31 -15.12
N ILE A 280 -15.02 16.66 -15.08
CA ILE A 280 -15.25 15.36 -15.71
C ILE A 280 -16.14 15.58 -16.93
N ILE A 281 -15.69 15.09 -18.09
CA ILE A 281 -16.36 15.22 -19.39
C ILE A 281 -16.79 13.83 -19.84
N ARG A 282 -18.10 13.65 -20.08
CA ARG A 282 -18.71 12.44 -20.62
C ARG A 282 -18.73 12.46 -22.16
N PRO A 283 -18.94 11.30 -22.81
CA PRO A 283 -18.96 11.21 -24.28
C PRO A 283 -19.88 12.23 -24.95
N ASP A 284 -21.08 12.44 -24.40
CA ASP A 284 -22.10 13.33 -24.96
C ASP A 284 -21.92 14.81 -24.58
N ASP A 285 -20.96 15.13 -23.71
CA ASP A 285 -20.72 16.51 -23.30
C ASP A 285 -20.00 17.28 -24.41
N ASN A 286 -20.51 18.46 -24.73
CA ASN A 286 -19.83 19.39 -25.63
C ASN A 286 -18.58 19.95 -24.95
N PHE A 287 -17.41 19.59 -25.48
CA PHE A 287 -16.13 20.10 -25.02
C PHE A 287 -15.24 20.43 -26.22
N SER A 288 -14.62 21.61 -26.19
CA SER A 288 -13.60 22.05 -27.13
C SER A 288 -12.32 22.43 -26.38
N TYR A 289 -11.18 22.30 -27.04
CA TYR A 289 -9.89 22.75 -26.48
C TYR A 289 -9.88 24.25 -26.15
N GLN A 290 -10.65 25.07 -26.85
CA GLN A 290 -10.78 26.49 -26.52
C GLN A 290 -11.44 26.70 -25.15
N GLN A 291 -12.47 25.90 -24.82
CA GLN A 291 -13.05 25.92 -23.47
C GLN A 291 -12.03 25.50 -22.40
N TYR A 292 -11.09 24.60 -22.70
CA TYR A 292 -10.01 24.27 -21.75
C TYR A 292 -9.10 25.46 -21.44
N GLN A 293 -8.75 26.26 -22.45
CA GLN A 293 -7.91 27.44 -22.25
C GLN A 293 -8.56 28.47 -21.34
N GLU A 294 -9.89 28.57 -21.39
CA GLU A 294 -10.70 29.45 -20.55
C GLU A 294 -11.00 28.82 -19.17
N THR A 295 -11.05 27.50 -19.08
CA THR A 295 -11.35 26.77 -17.84
C THR A 295 -10.12 26.71 -16.94
N ILE A 296 -10.20 27.35 -15.76
CA ILE A 296 -9.14 27.33 -14.75
C ILE A 296 -9.38 26.15 -13.79
N VAL A 297 -9.07 24.94 -14.25
CA VAL A 297 -9.02 23.73 -13.41
C VAL A 297 -7.67 23.03 -13.50
N ASP A 298 -7.32 22.31 -12.44
CA ASP A 298 -6.07 21.55 -12.36
C ASP A 298 -6.12 20.29 -13.24
N VAL A 299 -7.28 19.64 -13.34
CA VAL A 299 -7.44 18.36 -14.04
C VAL A 299 -8.73 18.33 -14.87
N ILE A 300 -8.64 17.89 -16.13
CA ILE A 300 -9.79 17.46 -16.91
C ILE A 300 -9.71 15.96 -17.13
N ILE A 301 -10.80 15.25 -16.84
CA ILE A 301 -10.92 13.80 -17.02
C ILE A 301 -12.01 13.52 -18.04
N PHE A 302 -11.66 12.89 -19.15
CA PHE A 302 -12.58 12.39 -20.15
C PHE A 302 -12.89 10.93 -19.82
N ILE A 303 -14.17 10.65 -19.53
CA ILE A 303 -14.64 9.28 -19.31
C ILE A 303 -15.04 8.62 -20.64
N GLU A 304 -14.04 8.35 -21.47
CA GLU A 304 -14.23 7.78 -22.81
C GLU A 304 -12.94 7.12 -23.32
N SER A 305 -13.02 6.46 -24.47
CA SER A 305 -11.83 5.92 -25.16
C SER A 305 -10.90 7.05 -25.55
N ASN A 306 -9.60 6.85 -25.34
CA ASN A 306 -8.57 7.77 -25.82
C ASN A 306 -8.51 7.87 -27.35
N GLU A 307 -9.17 6.98 -28.09
CA GLU A 307 -9.38 7.13 -29.53
C GLU A 307 -10.16 8.40 -29.89
N ASN A 308 -10.87 9.02 -28.94
CA ASN A 308 -11.56 10.30 -29.13
C ASN A 308 -10.66 11.53 -28.94
N ILE A 309 -9.39 11.38 -28.56
CA ILE A 309 -8.44 12.50 -28.41
C ILE A 309 -8.46 13.45 -29.63
N PRO A 310 -8.40 12.99 -30.90
CA PRO A 310 -8.41 13.88 -32.05
C PRO A 310 -9.69 14.71 -32.24
N LYS A 311 -10.79 14.34 -31.56
CA LYS A 311 -12.04 15.11 -31.55
C LYS A 311 -12.10 16.12 -30.41
N ARG A 312 -11.31 15.92 -29.34
CA ARG A 312 -11.29 16.73 -28.12
C ARG A 312 -10.19 17.81 -28.13
N LEU A 313 -9.17 17.64 -28.97
CA LEU A 313 -8.04 18.56 -29.17
C LEU A 313 -8.13 19.28 -30.51
#